data_AF-A0A914P315-F1
#
_entry.id   AF-A0A914P315-F1
#
_cell.length_a   1.000
_cell.length_b   1.000
_cell.length_c   1.000
_cell.angle_alpha   90.00
_cell.angle_beta   90.00
_cell.angle_gamma   90.00
#
_symmetry.space_group_name_H-M   'P 1'
#
loop_
_entity.id
_entity.type
_entity.pdbx_description
1 polymer ?
#
loop_
_entity_poly.entity_id
_entity_poly.type
_entity_poly.pdbx_seq_one_letter_code
_entity_poly.pdbx_strand_id
1 'polypeptide(L)'
;MSNLQETKDLIAKRDDIDKEIEEHTATLNANSVDMKALLVDAQDFPRNDIDIYAVRDARVNIIRLTNDRDQLTKQIEEKIGKIHTETNSKPLKRLAS
;
A
#
# COMPACT_ATOMS: atom_id res chain seq x y z
N MET A 1 13.81 10.80 16.17
CA MET A 1 14.64 9.72 15.58
C MET A 1 15.45 10.35 14.43
N SER A 2 16.36 9.62 13.77
CA SER A 2 17.02 10.16 12.57
C SER A 2 16.04 10.14 11.39
N ASN A 3 16.08 11.14 10.49
CA ASN A 3 15.25 11.18 9.26
C ASN A 3 15.34 9.86 8.47
N LEU A 4 16.53 9.23 8.44
CA LEU A 4 16.74 7.95 7.77
C LEU A 4 15.99 6.79 8.45
N GLN A 5 15.93 6.78 9.78
CA GLN A 5 15.24 5.72 10.53
C GLN A 5 13.74 5.83 10.30
N GLU A 6 13.18 7.03 10.38
CA GLU A 6 11.76 7.26 10.14
C GLU A 6 11.35 6.86 8.72
N THR A 7 12.19 7.11 7.71
CA THR A 7 11.95 6.64 6.34
C THR A 7 11.92 5.11 6.26
N LYS A 8 12.84 4.41 6.96
CA LYS A 8 12.85 2.95 7.00
C LYS A 8 11.60 2.39 7.67
N ASP A 9 11.14 3.01 8.76
CA ASP A 9 9.94 2.59 9.47
C ASP A 9 8.68 2.76 8.60
N LEU A 10 8.60 3.85 7.82
CA LEU A 10 7.51 4.04 6.84
C LEU A 10 7.54 3.01 5.72
N ILE A 11 8.73 2.63 5.24
CA ILE A 11 8.88 1.57 4.22
C ILE A 11 8.39 0.24 4.79
N ALA A 12 8.82 -0.13 5.99
CA ALA A 12 8.37 -1.37 6.64
C ALA A 12 6.84 -1.39 6.80
N LYS A 13 6.24 -0.28 7.25
CA LYS A 13 4.78 -0.16 7.34
C LYS A 13 4.08 -0.30 5.99
N ARG A 14 4.65 0.25 4.92
CA ARG A 14 4.11 0.08 3.56
C ARG A 14 4.19 -1.38 3.12
N ASP A 15 5.29 -2.07 3.43
CA ASP A 15 5.48 -3.48 3.07
C ASP A 15 4.49 -4.38 3.82
N ASP A 16 4.16 -4.06 5.08
CA ASP A 16 3.10 -4.75 5.84
C ASP A 16 1.72 -4.55 5.18
N ILE A 17 1.41 -3.32 4.73
CA ILE A 17 0.17 -3.03 3.99
C ILE A 17 0.12 -3.79 2.65
N ASP A 18 1.24 -3.86 1.93
CA ASP A 18 1.31 -4.59 0.65
C ASP A 18 0.99 -6.08 0.88
N LYS A 19 1.46 -6.66 1.99
CA LYS A 19 1.12 -8.03 2.39
C LYS A 19 -0.38 -8.19 2.71
N GLU A 20 -0.98 -7.26 3.45
CA GLU A 20 -2.43 -7.30 3.74
C GLU A 20 -3.26 -7.19 2.44
N ILE A 21 -2.84 -6.37 1.49
CA ILE A 21 -3.47 -6.27 0.16
C ILE A 21 -3.38 -7.61 -0.58
N GLU A 22 -2.23 -8.30 -0.52
CA GLU A 22 -2.06 -9.63 -1.13
C GLU A 22 -3.01 -10.67 -0.51
N GLU A 23 -3.18 -10.67 0.81
CA GLU A 23 -4.11 -11.57 1.51
C GLU A 23 -5.57 -11.37 1.08
N HIS A 24 -6.01 -10.12 0.97
CA HIS A 24 -7.35 -9.83 0.44
C HIS A 24 -7.47 -10.14 -1.06
N THR A 25 -6.41 -9.92 -1.83
CA THR A 25 -6.40 -10.27 -3.26
C THR A 25 -6.48 -11.79 -3.46
N ALA A 26 -5.83 -12.58 -2.61
CA ALA A 26 -5.96 -14.03 -2.59
C ALA A 26 -7.40 -14.47 -2.28
N THR A 27 -8.10 -13.75 -1.41
CA THR A 27 -9.53 -13.99 -1.12
C THR A 27 -10.41 -13.78 -2.36
N LEU A 28 -10.12 -12.74 -3.15
CA LEU A 28 -10.82 -12.51 -4.43
C LEU A 28 -10.52 -13.61 -5.44
N ASN A 29 -9.25 -14.00 -5.58
CA ASN A 29 -8.82 -15.08 -6.47
C ASN A 29 -9.45 -16.42 -6.11
N ALA A 30 -9.56 -16.74 -4.81
CA ALA A 30 -10.23 -17.95 -4.33
C ALA A 30 -11.72 -17.99 -4.73
N ASN A 31 -12.35 -16.83 -4.88
CA ASN A 31 -13.72 -16.69 -5.37
C ASN A 31 -13.79 -16.46 -6.90
N SER A 32 -12.68 -16.59 -7.63
CA SER A 32 -12.60 -16.37 -9.09
C SER A 32 -13.16 -15.01 -9.55
N VAL A 33 -13.00 -13.97 -8.73
CA VAL A 33 -13.46 -12.61 -9.02
C VAL A 33 -12.32 -11.62 -8.90
N ASP A 34 -12.41 -10.51 -9.62
CA ASP A 34 -11.50 -9.37 -9.48
C ASP A 34 -12.17 -8.23 -8.68
N MET A 35 -11.57 -7.04 -8.67
CA MET A 35 -12.13 -5.85 -8.00
C MET A 35 -13.40 -5.29 -8.69
N LYS A 36 -13.69 -5.68 -9.93
CA LYS A 36 -14.72 -5.08 -10.79
C LYS A 36 -15.86 -6.03 -11.15
N ALA A 37 -15.69 -7.32 -10.89
CA ALA A 37 -16.65 -8.35 -11.24
C ALA A 37 -18.03 -8.08 -10.60
N LEU A 38 -19.08 -8.37 -11.35
CA LEU A 38 -20.45 -8.26 -10.87
C LEU A 38 -20.70 -9.27 -9.75
N LEU A 39 -21.40 -8.82 -8.71
CA LEU A 39 -21.81 -9.65 -7.56
C LEU A 39 -23.22 -10.21 -7.72
N VAL A 40 -23.84 -9.89 -8.84
CA VAL A 40 -25.18 -10.35 -9.23
C VAL A 40 -25.11 -11.15 -10.52
N ASP A 41 -26.06 -12.06 -10.68
CA ASP A 41 -26.24 -12.84 -11.90
C ASP A 41 -27.02 -12.05 -12.97
N ALA A 42 -27.34 -12.70 -14.09
CA ALA A 42 -28.08 -12.08 -15.19
C ALA A 42 -29.56 -11.78 -14.87
N GLN A 43 -30.06 -12.31 -13.76
CA GLN A 43 -31.41 -12.08 -13.26
C GLN A 43 -31.42 -11.06 -12.09
N ASP A 44 -30.28 -10.41 -11.83
CA ASP A 44 -30.08 -9.41 -10.78
C ASP A 44 -30.14 -9.97 -9.34
N PHE A 45 -29.94 -11.28 -9.18
CA PHE A 45 -29.85 -11.94 -7.88
C PHE A 45 -28.40 -12.12 -7.43
N PRO A 46 -28.14 -12.18 -6.10
CA PRO A 46 -26.82 -12.46 -5.58
C PRO A 46 -26.24 -13.77 -6.15
N ARG A 47 -25.05 -13.70 -6.73
CA ARG A 47 -24.35 -14.87 -7.27
C ARG A 47 -24.15 -15.95 -6.19
N ASN A 48 -24.55 -17.18 -6.50
CA ASN A 48 -24.47 -18.31 -5.56
C ASN A 48 -23.13 -19.06 -5.63
N ASP A 49 -22.31 -18.79 -6.65
CA ASP A 49 -21.02 -19.45 -6.90
C ASP A 49 -19.85 -18.81 -6.14
N ILE A 50 -20.10 -17.68 -5.45
CA ILE A 50 -19.08 -16.94 -4.71
C ILE A 50 -19.57 -16.58 -3.31
N ASP A 51 -18.64 -16.43 -2.37
CA ASP A 51 -18.93 -15.79 -1.10
C ASP A 51 -18.96 -14.26 -1.27
N ILE A 52 -20.17 -13.74 -1.49
CA ILE A 52 -20.40 -12.30 -1.70
C ILE A 52 -19.93 -11.48 -0.50
N TYR A 53 -20.08 -11.99 0.72
CA TYR A 53 -19.68 -11.26 1.91
C TYR A 53 -18.16 -11.11 1.95
N ALA A 54 -17.43 -12.22 1.82
CA ALA A 54 -15.97 -12.22 1.79
C ALA A 54 -15.42 -11.35 0.65
N VAL A 55 -16.03 -11.42 -0.54
CA VAL A 55 -15.64 -10.60 -1.70
C VAL A 55 -15.86 -9.11 -1.43
N ARG A 56 -16.99 -8.71 -0.85
CA ARG A 56 -17.26 -7.30 -0.53
C ARG A 56 -16.29 -6.77 0.52
N ASP A 57 -16.05 -7.55 1.57
CA ASP A 57 -15.12 -7.17 2.64
C ASP A 57 -13.69 -7.01 2.07
N ALA A 58 -13.20 -8.00 1.33
CA ALA A 58 -11.89 -7.96 0.68
C ALA A 58 -11.75 -6.73 -0.23
N ARG A 59 -12.75 -6.41 -1.06
CA ARG A 59 -12.71 -5.22 -1.93
C ARG A 59 -12.62 -3.92 -1.15
N VAL A 60 -13.41 -3.76 -0.08
CA VAL A 60 -13.39 -2.54 0.74
C VAL A 60 -12.04 -2.40 1.43
N ASN A 61 -11.48 -3.50 1.94
CA ASN A 61 -10.17 -3.49 2.59
C ASN A 61 -9.05 -3.16 1.59
N ILE A 62 -9.03 -3.76 0.39
CA ILE A 62 -8.06 -3.43 -0.66
C ILE A 62 -8.12 -1.94 -1.02
N ILE A 63 -9.31 -1.36 -1.20
CA ILE A 63 -9.45 0.07 -1.53
C ILE A 63 -8.84 0.94 -0.42
N ARG A 64 -9.20 0.67 0.83
CA ARG A 64 -8.69 1.43 1.98
C ARG A 64 -7.16 1.32 2.09
N LEU A 65 -6.64 0.10 2.08
CA LEU A 65 -5.22 -0.19 2.21
C LEU A 65 -4.41 0.41 1.05
N THR A 66 -4.93 0.37 -0.18
CA THR A 66 -4.28 0.99 -1.34
C THR A 66 -4.16 2.51 -1.16
N ASN A 67 -5.21 3.16 -0.67
CA ASN A 67 -5.16 4.60 -0.39
C ASN A 67 -4.14 4.93 0.72
N ASP A 68 -4.10 4.13 1.79
CA ASP A 68 -3.14 4.29 2.88
C ASP A 68 -1.70 4.09 2.40
N ARG A 69 -1.47 3.08 1.56
CA ARG A 69 -0.19 2.80 0.90
C ARG A 69 0.27 3.95 0.02
N ASP A 70 -0.63 4.54 -0.75
CA ASP A 70 -0.34 5.70 -1.60
C ASP A 70 0.05 6.91 -0.76
N GLN A 71 -0.62 7.12 0.39
CA GLN A 71 -0.27 8.18 1.32
C GLN A 71 1.10 7.94 1.98
N LEU A 72 1.43 6.70 2.34
CA LEU A 72 2.76 6.35 2.87
C LEU A 72 3.84 6.56 1.82
N THR A 73 3.59 6.17 0.57
CA THR A 73 4.53 6.32 -0.54
C THR A 73 4.90 7.79 -0.74
N LYS A 74 3.91 8.70 -0.74
CA LYS A 74 4.15 10.16 -0.80
C LYS A 74 5.00 10.66 0.36
N GLN A 75 4.72 10.20 1.59
CA GLN A 75 5.51 10.59 2.77
C GLN A 75 6.97 10.09 2.70
N ILE A 76 7.17 8.89 2.17
CA ILE A 76 8.51 8.32 1.95
C ILE A 76 9.28 9.17 0.94
N GLU A 77 8.66 9.52 -0.20
CA GLU A 77 9.26 10.37 -1.23
C GLU A 77 9.70 11.73 -0.67
N GLU A 78 8.84 12.39 0.11
CA GLU A 78 9.17 13.67 0.75
C GLU A 78 10.37 13.56 1.70
N LYS A 79 10.43 12.52 2.53
CA LYS A 79 11.54 12.32 3.47
C LYS A 79 12.85 12.00 2.75
N ILE A 80 12.81 11.16 1.71
CA ILE A 80 14.00 10.88 0.88
C ILE A 80 14.50 12.17 0.23
N GLY A 81 13.59 13.01 -0.28
CA GLY A 81 13.92 14.33 -0.81
C GLY A 81 14.65 15.21 0.21
N LYS A 82 14.16 15.28 1.45
CA LYS A 82 14.81 16.03 2.56
C LYS A 82 16.20 15.49 2.89
N ILE A 83 16.37 14.18 2.96
CA ILE A 83 17.68 13.56 3.21
C ILE A 83 18.67 13.93 2.10
N HIS A 84 18.22 13.93 0.84
CA HIS A 84 19.07 14.28 -0.30
C HIS A 84 19.53 15.74 -0.27
N THR A 85 18.63 16.68 0.06
CA THR A 85 18.97 18.11 0.18
C THR A 85 19.90 18.39 1.36
N GLU A 86 19.64 17.78 2.53
CA GLU A 86 20.51 17.86 3.71
C GLU A 86 21.92 17.35 3.41
N THR A 87 22.03 16.24 2.67
CA THR A 87 23.31 15.62 2.30
C THR A 87 24.10 16.50 1.31
N ASN A 88 23.43 17.09 0.31
CA ASN A 88 24.08 18.00 -0.65
C ASN A 88 24.47 19.36 -0.05
N SER A 89 23.78 19.82 1.00
CA SER A 89 24.04 21.13 1.63
C SER A 89 25.24 21.15 2.57
N LYS A 90 25.76 19.99 3.01
CA LYS A 90 26.97 19.91 3.85
C LYS A 90 28.21 20.09 2.96
N PRO A 91 28.93 21.23 3.05
CA PRO A 91 30.18 21.36 2.32
C PRO A 91 31.19 20.38 2.94
N LEU A 92 31.84 19.60 2.08
CA LEU A 92 33.01 18.81 2.43
C LEU A 92 33.97 19.72 3.19
N LYS A 93 34.14 19.51 4.52
CA LYS A 93 35.28 20.05 5.26
C LYS A 93 36.51 19.43 4.59
N ARG A 94 37.06 20.12 3.59
CA ARG A 94 38.35 19.79 3.00
C ARG A 94 39.34 19.89 4.15
N LEU A 95 39.91 18.74 4.52
CA LEU A 95 41.06 18.68 5.41
C LEU A 95 42.17 19.52 4.77
N ALA A 96 42.31 20.75 5.27
CA ALA A 96 43.53 21.51 5.14
C ALA A 96 44.27 21.34 6.47
N SER A 97 45.21 20.39 6.50
CA SER A 97 46.33 20.30 7.45
C SER A 97 47.36 19.37 6.84
#